data_AF-A0A5E3XJR3-F1
#
_entry.id   AF-A0A5E3XJR3-F1
#
_cell.length_a   1.000
_cell.length_b   1.000
_cell.length_c   1.000
_cell.angle_alpha   90.00
_cell.angle_beta   90.00
_cell.angle_gamma   90.00
#
_symmetry.space_group_name_H-M   'P 1'
#
loop_
_entity.id
_entity.type
_entity.pdbx_description
1 polymer ?
#
loop_
_entity_poly.entity_id
_entity_poly.type
_entity_poly.pdbx_seq_one_letter_code
_entity_poly.pdbx_strand_id
1 'polypeptide(L)'
;MEGLNSALGSLEHAFYKLPGSHVLARYVKSSHQNDPGRTVLELLLFLFLVRTVLQSRTRAGDAERHFIKFSEKEIDELVDDWQPEPLGAPLTEKEQSDLDSVQIVLGANGPKPRLASHPTKPVINFASFNFTGLAGSERVRERAIDVLGKYGLGSCGPPGFYGTFDVHMDLERDIADFLGTESAIIYSQAYSAVASVITAFAKRHDIIVADRGVGFAIQMALKVSRSTVRWYDHNDYHSLEHVLEHVDKEHRKRKGPLTRRFIVTEGMFERDGQIADLPKLVELKNKYKFRLILDESLSFGTLGRTGRGLTELYNVPAPEVDIFIGSMAAGLNAAGGFCAGSRVVTEHQRINGTSFVYSAAMPALLAAGASTGMAVLRETPSLLAGLQENVQAVRAVLDKCDVLEIPSHPAAPIITLHIKPISASTLSPSAVPASSSGKHSNPAHIVPAHAPVYDIEKEESLLQEIVDECLNQGVWLSRAKRLRNEDAPARPALRVCVSVALARKEAEKAAGIVKAVASKVLGRRR
;
A
#
# COMPACT_ATOMS: atom_id res chain seq x y z
N MET A 1 -2.42 73.19 -26.92
CA MET A 1 -3.16 72.42 -25.88
C MET A 1 -4.65 72.28 -26.21
N GLU A 2 -5.30 73.26 -26.87
CA GLU A 2 -6.74 73.18 -27.21
C GLU A 2 -7.10 72.04 -28.18
N GLY A 3 -6.28 71.76 -29.20
CA GLY A 3 -6.54 70.65 -30.12
C GLY A 3 -6.50 69.27 -29.46
N LEU A 4 -5.69 69.10 -28.40
CA LEU A 4 -5.58 67.84 -27.67
C LEU A 4 -6.81 67.61 -26.78
N ASN A 5 -7.31 68.67 -26.12
CA ASN A 5 -8.51 68.59 -25.29
C ASN A 5 -9.78 68.37 -26.10
N SER A 6 -9.88 68.97 -27.30
CA SER A 6 -10.99 68.72 -28.23
C SER A 6 -11.00 67.27 -28.74
N ALA A 7 -9.83 66.73 -29.06
CA ALA A 7 -9.68 65.33 -29.46
C ALA A 7 -10.02 64.36 -28.32
N LEU A 8 -9.56 64.64 -27.09
CA LEU A 8 -9.85 63.82 -25.91
C LEU A 8 -11.34 63.84 -25.54
N GLY A 9 -12.00 65.00 -25.59
CA GLY A 9 -13.45 65.09 -25.32
C GLY A 9 -14.29 64.38 -26.39
N SER A 10 -13.85 64.43 -27.65
CA SER A 10 -14.52 63.68 -28.74
C SER A 10 -14.37 62.17 -28.56
N LEU A 11 -13.20 61.71 -28.10
CA LEU A 11 -12.92 60.31 -27.78
C LEU A 11 -13.73 59.81 -26.58
N GLU A 12 -13.86 60.64 -25.53
CA GLU A 12 -14.69 60.32 -24.36
C GLU A 12 -16.16 60.17 -24.76
N HIS A 13 -16.68 61.11 -25.57
CA HIS A 13 -18.06 61.05 -26.04
C HIS A 13 -18.30 59.85 -26.97
N ALA A 14 -17.30 59.44 -27.77
CA ALA A 14 -17.38 58.24 -28.59
C ALA A 14 -17.34 56.96 -27.73
N PHE A 15 -16.54 56.92 -26.67
CA PHE A 15 -16.43 55.78 -25.76
C PHE A 15 -17.74 55.49 -25.04
N TYR A 16 -18.43 56.52 -24.52
CA TYR A 16 -19.70 56.33 -23.83
C TYR A 16 -20.89 55.97 -24.73
N LYS A 17 -20.73 56.04 -26.06
CA LYS A 17 -21.72 55.51 -27.02
C LYS A 17 -21.65 53.98 -27.17
N LEU A 18 -20.58 53.34 -26.71
CA LEU A 18 -20.46 51.88 -26.76
C LEU A 18 -21.34 51.22 -25.69
N PRO A 19 -22.15 50.19 -26.04
CA PRO A 19 -22.94 49.45 -25.06
C PRO A 19 -22.05 48.86 -23.96
N GLY A 20 -22.37 49.13 -22.70
CA GLY A 20 -21.60 48.63 -21.54
C GLY A 20 -20.41 49.50 -21.09
N SER A 21 -20.10 50.59 -21.81
CA SER A 21 -19.00 51.53 -21.48
C SER A 21 -19.08 52.13 -20.07
N HIS A 22 -20.29 52.44 -19.57
CA HIS A 22 -20.51 52.95 -18.21
C HIS A 22 -20.09 51.95 -17.11
N VAL A 23 -20.25 50.64 -17.36
CA VAL A 23 -19.84 49.59 -16.41
C VAL A 23 -18.32 49.50 -16.38
N LEU A 24 -17.69 49.57 -17.56
CA LEU A 24 -16.23 49.55 -17.70
C LEU A 24 -15.58 50.76 -17.02
N ALA A 25 -16.13 51.96 -17.23
CA ALA A 25 -15.64 53.19 -16.59
C ALA A 25 -15.75 53.13 -15.06
N ARG A 26 -16.87 52.59 -14.53
CA ARG A 26 -17.07 52.39 -13.09
C ARG A 26 -16.09 51.36 -12.52
N TYR A 27 -15.84 50.27 -13.25
CA TYR A 27 -14.88 49.24 -12.86
C TYR A 27 -13.45 49.81 -12.78
N VAL A 28 -13.00 50.53 -13.81
CA VAL A 28 -11.67 51.16 -13.84
C VAL A 28 -11.52 52.17 -12.70
N LYS A 29 -12.52 53.02 -12.47
CA LYS A 29 -12.54 53.96 -11.34
C LYS A 29 -12.51 53.27 -9.98
N SER A 30 -13.18 52.13 -9.85
CA SER A 30 -13.18 51.31 -8.63
C SER A 30 -11.89 50.53 -8.42
N SER A 31 -11.22 50.12 -9.50
CA SER A 31 -9.92 49.42 -9.48
C SER A 31 -8.79 50.37 -9.11
N HIS A 32 -8.89 51.65 -9.50
CA HIS A 32 -7.84 52.64 -9.31
C HIS A 32 -7.60 53.10 -7.88
N GLN A 33 -8.58 53.02 -6.96
CA GLN A 33 -8.57 53.45 -5.54
C GLN A 33 -7.19 53.86 -4.94
N ASN A 34 -6.62 54.97 -5.40
CA ASN A 34 -5.29 55.50 -5.06
C ASN A 34 -4.09 54.55 -5.21
N ASP A 35 -4.21 53.44 -5.95
CA ASP A 35 -3.12 52.52 -6.28
C ASP A 35 -3.00 52.36 -7.81
N PRO A 36 -2.17 53.19 -8.47
CA PRO A 36 -1.97 53.11 -9.91
C PRO A 36 -1.32 51.78 -10.34
N GLY A 37 -0.57 51.11 -9.46
CA GLY A 37 0.08 49.83 -9.76
C GLY A 37 -0.94 48.70 -9.97
N ARG A 38 -2.02 48.70 -9.20
CA ARG A 38 -3.12 47.74 -9.33
C ARG A 38 -3.85 47.87 -10.66
N THR A 39 -4.17 49.09 -11.09
CA THR A 39 -4.83 49.31 -12.40
C THR A 39 -3.93 48.86 -13.55
N VAL A 40 -2.63 49.12 -13.47
CA VAL A 40 -1.66 48.65 -14.48
C VAL A 40 -1.59 47.13 -14.49
N LEU A 41 -1.54 46.47 -13.33
CA LEU A 41 -1.52 45.01 -13.25
C LEU A 41 -2.82 44.39 -13.80
N GLU A 42 -3.98 44.94 -13.46
CA GLU A 42 -5.27 44.46 -13.99
C GLU A 42 -5.39 44.70 -15.49
N LEU A 43 -4.87 45.82 -16.01
CA LEU A 43 -4.78 46.06 -17.45
C LEU A 43 -3.84 45.06 -18.13
N LEU A 44 -2.68 44.78 -17.54
CA LEU A 44 -1.74 43.77 -18.06
C LEU A 44 -2.35 42.37 -18.04
N LEU A 45 -3.08 42.00 -16.97
CA LEU A 45 -3.79 40.73 -16.87
C LEU A 45 -4.95 40.64 -17.87
N PHE A 46 -5.67 41.74 -18.10
CA PHE A 46 -6.74 41.80 -19.10
C PHE A 46 -6.16 41.72 -20.52
N LEU A 47 -5.09 42.45 -20.83
CA LEU A 47 -4.38 42.34 -22.10
C LEU A 47 -3.79 40.95 -22.30
N PHE A 48 -3.29 40.31 -21.23
CA PHE A 48 -2.82 38.93 -21.25
C PHE A 48 -3.96 37.95 -21.49
N LEU A 49 -5.13 38.15 -20.86
CA LEU A 49 -6.33 37.35 -21.07
C LEU A 49 -6.83 37.49 -22.51
N VAL A 50 -6.99 38.73 -22.99
CA VAL A 50 -7.40 39.03 -24.37
C VAL A 50 -6.41 38.44 -25.35
N ARG A 51 -5.10 38.60 -25.11
CA ARG A 51 -4.05 37.96 -25.91
C ARG A 51 -4.17 36.45 -25.86
N THR A 52 -4.47 35.84 -24.72
CA THR A 52 -4.56 34.37 -24.58
C THR A 52 -5.85 33.82 -25.21
N VAL A 53 -6.93 34.58 -25.23
CA VAL A 53 -8.21 34.22 -25.86
C VAL A 53 -8.17 34.46 -27.37
N LEU A 54 -7.51 35.53 -27.82
CA LEU A 54 -7.32 35.86 -29.24
C LEU A 54 -6.14 35.11 -29.88
N GLN A 55 -5.14 34.70 -29.09
CA GLN A 55 -4.22 33.65 -29.52
C GLN A 55 -5.08 32.43 -29.74
N SER A 56 -5.22 32.02 -31.00
CA SER A 56 -5.89 30.79 -31.37
C SER A 56 -5.43 29.70 -30.41
N ARG A 57 -6.40 29.16 -29.67
CA ARG A 57 -6.19 28.06 -28.73
C ARG A 57 -5.97 26.76 -29.50
N THR A 58 -5.01 26.78 -30.42
CA THR A 58 -4.44 25.62 -31.03
C THR A 58 -2.99 25.95 -31.32
N ARG A 59 -2.13 25.13 -30.74
CA ARG A 59 -0.79 24.85 -31.26
C ARG A 59 -0.90 24.11 -32.61
N ALA A 60 -1.86 24.51 -33.46
CA ALA A 60 -2.11 23.98 -34.78
C ALA A 60 -1.68 24.97 -35.87
N GLY A 61 -1.49 26.26 -35.61
CA GLY A 61 -1.11 27.21 -36.67
C GLY A 61 0.25 26.94 -37.34
N ASP A 62 1.25 26.46 -36.60
CA ASP A 62 2.53 26.02 -37.18
C ASP A 62 2.47 24.57 -37.72
N ALA A 63 1.50 23.77 -37.27
CA ALA A 63 1.23 22.43 -37.81
C ALA A 63 0.37 22.48 -39.09
N GLU A 64 -0.48 23.49 -39.26
CA GLU A 64 -1.39 23.69 -40.41
C GLU A 64 -0.62 24.08 -41.68
N ARG A 65 0.52 24.79 -41.54
CA ARG A 65 1.40 25.07 -42.69
C ARG A 65 2.05 23.82 -43.28
N HIS A 66 2.06 22.71 -42.53
CA HIS A 66 2.57 21.40 -42.93
C HIS A 66 1.53 20.28 -42.75
N PHE A 67 0.23 20.62 -42.71
CA PHE A 67 -0.82 19.62 -42.55
C PHE A 67 -1.18 19.04 -43.92
N ILE A 68 -0.67 17.85 -44.22
CA ILE A 68 -1.06 17.09 -45.39
C ILE A 68 -2.52 16.69 -45.20
N LYS A 69 -3.40 17.21 -46.04
CA LYS A 69 -4.83 16.86 -46.02
C LYS A 69 -5.03 15.59 -46.84
N PHE A 70 -5.06 14.45 -46.16
CA PHE A 70 -5.33 13.15 -46.78
C PHE A 70 -6.76 13.10 -47.35
N SER A 71 -6.91 12.46 -48.50
CA SER A 71 -8.18 11.98 -49.04
C SER A 71 -8.71 10.80 -48.21
N GLU A 72 -10.00 10.51 -48.30
CA GLU A 72 -10.60 9.35 -47.61
C GLU A 72 -9.87 8.05 -47.96
N LYS A 73 -9.45 7.89 -49.21
CA LYS A 73 -8.67 6.74 -49.67
C LYS A 73 -7.28 6.66 -49.02
N GLU A 74 -6.58 7.78 -48.88
CA GLU A 74 -5.28 7.82 -48.21
C GLU A 74 -5.41 7.56 -46.71
N ILE A 75 -6.52 7.99 -46.08
CA ILE A 75 -6.81 7.65 -44.70
C ILE A 75 -7.04 6.14 -44.57
N ASP A 76 -7.85 5.55 -45.45
CA ASP A 76 -8.11 4.11 -45.46
C ASP A 76 -6.81 3.31 -45.67
N GLU A 77 -5.96 3.71 -46.63
CA GLU A 77 -4.65 3.10 -46.85
C GLU A 77 -3.72 3.22 -45.63
N LEU A 78 -3.68 4.38 -44.97
CA LEU A 78 -2.89 4.57 -43.75
C LEU A 78 -3.41 3.75 -42.58
N VAL A 79 -4.72 3.54 -42.49
CA VAL A 79 -5.35 2.70 -41.46
C VAL A 79 -5.08 1.22 -41.75
N ASP A 80 -5.16 0.80 -43.01
CA ASP A 80 -4.86 -0.57 -43.44
C ASP A 80 -3.37 -0.91 -43.26
N ASP A 81 -2.48 0.04 -43.49
CA ASP A 81 -1.03 -0.10 -43.29
C ASP A 81 -0.61 0.06 -41.81
N TRP A 82 -1.49 0.56 -40.95
CA TRP A 82 -1.15 0.80 -39.55
C TRP A 82 -1.13 -0.51 -38.76
N GLN A 83 0.07 -0.92 -38.36
CA GLN A 83 0.27 -1.96 -37.36
C GLN A 83 0.57 -1.30 -36.01
N PRO A 84 -0.31 -1.44 -35.01
CA PRO A 84 0.00 -0.95 -33.67
C PRO A 84 1.26 -1.64 -33.16
N GLU A 85 2.21 -0.85 -32.66
CA GLU A 85 3.28 -1.41 -31.84
C GLU A 85 2.64 -2.15 -30.65
N PRO A 86 3.06 -3.39 -30.37
CA PRO A 86 2.57 -4.10 -29.20
C PRO A 86 2.80 -3.30 -27.92
N LEU A 87 1.81 -3.28 -27.03
CA LEU A 87 1.90 -2.56 -25.74
C LEU A 87 3.06 -3.06 -24.85
N GLY A 88 3.58 -4.26 -25.11
CA GLY A 88 4.72 -4.84 -24.43
C GLY A 88 5.53 -5.74 -25.35
N ALA A 89 6.82 -5.89 -25.04
CA ALA A 89 7.67 -6.86 -25.72
C ALA A 89 7.20 -8.31 -25.42
N PRO A 90 7.50 -9.28 -26.32
CA PRO A 90 7.33 -10.68 -26.00
C PRO A 90 8.07 -11.05 -24.70
N LEU A 91 7.48 -11.98 -23.94
CA LEU A 91 8.08 -12.44 -22.69
C LEU A 91 9.41 -13.14 -22.99
N THR A 92 10.43 -12.78 -22.22
CA THR A 92 11.67 -13.55 -22.14
C THR A 92 11.40 -14.93 -21.53
N GLU A 93 12.26 -15.91 -21.79
CA GLU A 93 12.13 -17.26 -21.21
C GLU A 93 12.01 -17.24 -19.68
N LYS A 94 12.75 -16.31 -19.03
CA LYS A 94 12.69 -16.10 -17.58
C LYS A 94 11.34 -15.56 -17.12
N GLU A 95 10.72 -14.65 -17.87
CA GLU A 95 9.39 -14.12 -17.56
C GLU A 95 8.29 -15.16 -17.77
N GLN A 96 8.39 -15.93 -18.84
CA GLN A 96 7.49 -17.05 -19.08
C GLN A 96 7.60 -18.09 -17.97
N SER A 97 8.83 -18.47 -17.58
CA SER A 97 9.05 -19.40 -16.46
C SER A 97 8.53 -18.88 -15.12
N ASP A 98 8.68 -17.58 -14.83
CA ASP A 98 8.13 -16.99 -13.60
C ASP A 98 6.58 -16.97 -13.62
N LEU A 99 5.96 -16.81 -14.79
CA LEU A 99 4.50 -16.91 -14.96
C LEU A 99 4.02 -18.35 -14.77
N ASP A 100 4.70 -19.32 -15.39
CA ASP A 100 4.36 -20.74 -15.32
C ASP A 100 4.54 -21.32 -13.90
N SER A 101 5.38 -20.68 -13.07
CA SER A 101 5.58 -21.05 -11.66
C SER A 101 4.35 -20.81 -10.78
N VAL A 102 3.38 -20.01 -11.23
CA VAL A 102 2.19 -19.65 -10.45
C VAL A 102 1.22 -20.83 -10.40
N GLN A 103 0.97 -21.33 -9.18
CA GLN A 103 0.10 -22.49 -8.97
C GLN A 103 -1.38 -22.11 -9.04
N ILE A 104 -2.16 -22.91 -9.76
CA ILE A 104 -3.63 -22.80 -9.83
C ILE A 104 -4.24 -23.75 -8.82
N VAL A 105 -5.04 -23.23 -7.88
CA VAL A 105 -5.79 -24.03 -6.90
C VAL A 105 -7.05 -24.59 -7.56
N LEU A 106 -7.28 -25.90 -7.44
CA LEU A 106 -8.48 -26.59 -7.91
C LEU A 106 -9.50 -26.71 -6.78
N GLY A 107 -10.59 -25.94 -6.86
CA GLY A 107 -11.66 -25.93 -5.86
C GLY A 107 -11.39 -24.96 -4.71
N ALA A 108 -11.76 -25.35 -3.48
CA ALA A 108 -11.58 -24.51 -2.30
C ALA A 108 -10.11 -24.45 -1.88
N ASN A 109 -9.66 -23.25 -1.50
CA ASN A 109 -8.40 -23.10 -0.78
C ASN A 109 -8.55 -23.58 0.67
N GLY A 110 -7.43 -23.83 1.36
CA GLY A 110 -7.43 -24.31 2.74
C GLY A 110 -6.05 -24.77 3.19
N PRO A 111 -5.95 -25.53 4.31
CA PRO A 111 -4.68 -26.07 4.79
C PRO A 111 -4.09 -27.13 3.84
N LYS A 112 -4.93 -27.79 3.04
CA LYS A 112 -4.55 -28.89 2.12
C LYS A 112 -5.25 -28.80 0.76
N PRO A 113 -4.98 -27.76 -0.06
CA PRO A 113 -5.62 -27.59 -1.35
C PRO A 113 -5.11 -28.62 -2.37
N ARG A 114 -5.88 -28.81 -3.45
CA ARG A 114 -5.41 -29.48 -4.68
C ARG A 114 -4.92 -28.43 -5.66
N LEU A 115 -3.82 -28.71 -6.34
CA LEU A 115 -3.25 -27.81 -7.34
C LEU A 115 -3.37 -28.42 -8.74
N ALA A 116 -3.42 -27.58 -9.79
CA ALA A 116 -3.47 -28.05 -11.17
C ALA A 116 -2.24 -28.89 -11.55
N SER A 117 -1.07 -28.55 -10.99
CA SER A 117 0.16 -29.33 -11.13
C SER A 117 0.13 -30.68 -10.39
N HIS A 118 -0.73 -30.82 -9.38
CA HIS A 118 -0.86 -32.00 -8.52
C HIS A 118 -2.35 -32.36 -8.32
N PRO A 119 -3.07 -32.77 -9.38
CA PRO A 119 -4.53 -32.87 -9.32
C PRO A 119 -5.03 -34.04 -8.47
N THR A 120 -4.21 -35.07 -8.27
CA THR A 120 -4.60 -36.33 -7.60
C THR A 120 -4.37 -36.33 -6.10
N LYS A 121 -3.48 -35.47 -5.57
CA LYS A 121 -3.11 -35.45 -4.16
C LYS A 121 -3.11 -34.03 -3.61
N PRO A 122 -3.76 -33.77 -2.46
CA PRO A 122 -3.66 -32.49 -1.80
C PRO A 122 -2.24 -32.26 -1.26
N VAL A 123 -1.82 -31.00 -1.22
CA VAL A 123 -0.49 -30.58 -0.72
C VAL A 123 -0.64 -29.76 0.56
N ILE A 124 0.33 -29.78 1.46
CA ILE A 124 0.33 -28.90 2.63
C ILE A 124 0.56 -27.46 2.18
N ASN A 125 -0.32 -26.54 2.59
CA ASN A 125 -0.26 -25.14 2.19
C ASN A 125 0.44 -24.27 3.23
N PHE A 126 1.65 -23.84 2.90
CA PHE A 126 2.41 -22.77 3.55
C PHE A 126 2.51 -21.50 2.69
N ALA A 127 1.83 -21.45 1.54
CA ALA A 127 1.96 -20.35 0.59
C ALA A 127 0.96 -19.21 0.82
N SER A 128 -0.19 -19.49 1.46
CA SER A 128 -1.28 -18.52 1.63
C SER A 128 -1.40 -17.96 3.05
N PHE A 129 -1.89 -16.71 3.18
CA PHE A 129 -2.13 -16.03 4.45
C PHE A 129 -3.36 -16.53 5.23
N ASN A 130 -3.63 -17.83 5.20
CA ASN A 130 -4.73 -18.47 5.94
C ASN A 130 -4.33 -18.80 7.38
N PHE A 131 -3.87 -17.79 8.14
CA PHE A 131 -3.33 -17.99 9.49
C PHE A 131 -4.38 -18.55 10.46
N THR A 132 -5.60 -18.02 10.38
CA THR A 132 -6.74 -18.38 11.25
C THR A 132 -7.46 -19.64 10.83
N GLY A 133 -7.10 -20.24 9.69
CA GLY A 133 -7.73 -21.46 9.21
C GLY A 133 -9.16 -21.25 8.67
N LEU A 134 -9.59 -19.99 8.51
CA LEU A 134 -10.94 -19.67 8.05
C LEU A 134 -11.15 -19.95 6.57
N ALA A 135 -10.09 -20.11 5.77
CA ALA A 135 -10.22 -20.59 4.40
C ALA A 135 -10.75 -22.03 4.40
N GLY A 136 -11.96 -22.20 3.87
CA GLY A 136 -12.71 -23.46 3.90
C GLY A 136 -13.68 -23.58 5.08
N SER A 137 -13.89 -22.53 5.88
CA SER A 137 -14.87 -22.52 6.97
C SER A 137 -16.30 -22.69 6.47
N GLU A 138 -16.99 -23.71 6.99
CA GLU A 138 -18.39 -23.99 6.68
C GLU A 138 -19.30 -22.84 7.08
N ARG A 139 -19.14 -22.31 8.30
CA ARG A 139 -19.93 -21.21 8.84
C ARG A 139 -19.85 -19.95 7.97
N VAL A 140 -18.66 -19.63 7.47
CA VAL A 140 -18.47 -18.48 6.57
C VAL A 140 -19.11 -18.75 5.21
N ARG A 141 -19.01 -19.99 4.70
CA ARG A 141 -19.62 -20.40 3.43
C ARG A 141 -21.15 -20.34 3.47
N GLU A 142 -21.76 -20.94 4.48
CA GLU A 142 -23.22 -20.92 4.68
C GLU A 142 -23.72 -19.47 4.77
N ARG A 143 -23.05 -18.64 5.57
CA ARG A 143 -23.40 -17.22 5.68
C ARG A 143 -23.30 -16.49 4.34
N ALA A 144 -22.27 -16.76 3.55
CA ALA A 144 -22.11 -16.16 2.23
C ALA A 144 -23.22 -16.58 1.26
N ILE A 145 -23.67 -17.84 1.31
CA ILE A 145 -24.78 -18.35 0.49
C ILE A 145 -26.09 -17.65 0.86
N ASP A 146 -26.39 -17.53 2.16
CA ASP A 146 -27.60 -16.85 2.65
C ASP A 146 -27.64 -15.38 2.17
N VAL A 147 -26.50 -14.70 2.29
CA VAL A 147 -26.36 -13.30 1.88
C VAL A 147 -26.45 -13.16 0.36
N LEU A 148 -25.89 -14.09 -0.41
CA LEU A 148 -26.03 -14.12 -1.85
C LEU A 148 -27.51 -14.26 -2.26
N GLY A 149 -28.27 -15.12 -1.56
CA GLY A 149 -29.71 -15.28 -1.79
C GLY A 149 -30.53 -14.02 -1.49
N LYS A 150 -30.13 -13.22 -0.49
CA LYS A 150 -30.85 -12.00 -0.07
C LYS A 150 -30.45 -10.75 -0.87
N TYR A 151 -29.16 -10.56 -1.16
CA TYR A 151 -28.62 -9.31 -1.72
C TYR A 151 -28.14 -9.43 -3.18
N GLY A 152 -28.03 -10.65 -3.71
CA GLY A 152 -27.40 -10.90 -5.00
C GLY A 152 -25.87 -10.72 -4.95
N LEU A 153 -25.25 -10.69 -6.12
CA LEU A 153 -23.79 -10.75 -6.26
C LEU A 153 -23.06 -9.49 -5.77
N GLY A 154 -23.65 -8.30 -5.95
CA GLY A 154 -23.02 -7.04 -5.57
C GLY A 154 -23.89 -5.83 -5.90
N SER A 155 -23.51 -4.66 -5.37
CA SER A 155 -24.27 -3.43 -5.54
C SER A 155 -23.99 -2.69 -6.86
N CYS A 156 -22.88 -3.02 -7.54
CA CYS A 156 -22.42 -2.37 -8.78
C CYS A 156 -22.35 -0.83 -8.69
N GLY A 157 -22.22 -0.27 -7.49
CA GLY A 157 -22.24 1.16 -7.23
C GLY A 157 -21.28 1.56 -6.12
N PRO A 158 -20.79 2.80 -6.11
CA PRO A 158 -19.93 3.29 -5.04
C PRO A 158 -20.69 3.45 -3.70
N PRO A 159 -20.02 3.20 -2.56
CA PRO A 159 -20.62 3.31 -1.22
C PRO A 159 -21.33 4.65 -0.96
N GLY A 160 -20.76 5.77 -1.44
CA GLY A 160 -21.29 7.12 -1.20
C GLY A 160 -22.56 7.49 -1.97
N PHE A 161 -23.11 6.58 -2.79
CA PHE A 161 -24.32 6.81 -3.58
C PHE A 161 -25.37 5.73 -3.29
N TYR A 162 -25.38 4.65 -4.07
CA TYR A 162 -26.35 3.55 -3.98
C TYR A 162 -25.67 2.19 -3.78
N GLY A 163 -24.38 2.19 -3.41
CA GLY A 163 -23.57 0.97 -3.27
C GLY A 163 -23.60 0.31 -1.88
N THR A 164 -24.17 0.96 -0.88
CA THR A 164 -24.08 0.55 0.52
C THR A 164 -25.29 -0.29 0.95
N PHE A 165 -25.03 -1.47 1.50
CA PHE A 165 -26.04 -2.33 2.15
C PHE A 165 -25.89 -2.28 3.67
N ASP A 166 -26.93 -2.70 4.39
CA ASP A 166 -26.94 -2.83 5.85
C ASP A 166 -25.73 -3.66 6.37
N VAL A 167 -25.42 -4.79 5.73
CA VAL A 167 -24.27 -5.64 6.09
C VAL A 167 -22.91 -4.94 5.98
N HIS A 168 -22.78 -3.90 5.17
CA HIS A 168 -21.55 -3.09 5.12
C HIS A 168 -21.41 -2.25 6.39
N MET A 169 -22.52 -1.66 6.85
CA MET A 169 -22.55 -0.87 8.07
C MET A 169 -22.40 -1.76 9.30
N ASP A 170 -22.91 -2.99 9.26
CA ASP A 170 -22.69 -3.98 10.31
C ASP A 170 -21.21 -4.31 10.44
N LEU A 171 -20.54 -4.59 9.32
CA LEU A 171 -19.10 -4.85 9.30
C LEU A 171 -18.27 -3.65 9.81
N GLU A 172 -18.61 -2.43 9.41
CA GLU A 172 -17.94 -1.22 9.94
C GLU A 172 -18.04 -1.14 11.47
N ARG A 173 -19.21 -1.44 12.06
CA ARG A 173 -19.38 -1.49 13.52
C ARG A 173 -18.61 -2.63 14.14
N ASP A 174 -18.66 -3.83 13.55
CA ASP A 174 -17.94 -4.99 14.05
C ASP A 174 -16.42 -4.76 14.08
N ILE A 175 -15.84 -4.12 13.06
CA ILE A 175 -14.42 -3.76 13.01
C ILE A 175 -14.09 -2.75 14.12
N ALA A 176 -14.91 -1.70 14.26
CA ALA A 176 -14.69 -0.66 15.27
C ALA A 176 -14.73 -1.25 16.70
N ASP A 177 -15.72 -2.10 16.98
CA ASP A 177 -15.89 -2.78 18.27
C ASP A 177 -14.75 -3.76 18.55
N PHE A 178 -14.30 -4.50 17.52
CA PHE A 178 -13.22 -5.47 17.67
C PHE A 178 -11.89 -4.78 18.01
N LEU A 179 -11.56 -3.69 17.31
CA LEU A 179 -10.34 -2.91 17.57
C LEU A 179 -10.44 -2.05 18.84
N GLY A 180 -11.65 -1.68 19.26
CA GLY A 180 -11.87 -0.74 20.36
C GLY A 180 -11.70 0.73 19.93
N THR A 181 -12.08 1.05 18.69
CA THR A 181 -12.05 2.40 18.11
C THR A 181 -13.46 3.00 18.03
N GLU A 182 -13.59 4.32 17.84
CA GLU A 182 -14.91 4.98 17.75
C GLU A 182 -15.67 4.60 16.47
N SER A 183 -14.97 4.40 15.35
CA SER A 183 -15.58 4.13 14.06
C SER A 183 -14.60 3.44 13.10
N ALA A 184 -15.14 2.70 12.14
CA ALA A 184 -14.41 2.18 10.99
C ALA A 184 -15.13 2.48 9.66
N ILE A 185 -14.38 2.43 8.57
CA ILE A 185 -14.85 2.56 7.19
C ILE A 185 -14.21 1.45 6.35
N ILE A 186 -15.00 0.80 5.49
CA ILE A 186 -14.53 -0.32 4.67
C ILE A 186 -14.28 0.06 3.20
N TYR A 187 -13.36 -0.68 2.57
CA TYR A 187 -12.95 -0.56 1.18
C TYR A 187 -13.00 -1.92 0.50
N SER A 188 -13.37 -1.94 -0.76
CA SER A 188 -13.51 -3.17 -1.55
C SER A 188 -12.19 -3.89 -1.83
N GLN A 189 -11.07 -3.16 -1.83
CA GLN A 189 -9.74 -3.70 -2.11
C GLN A 189 -8.74 -3.18 -1.06
N ALA A 190 -7.99 -4.09 -0.42
CA ALA A 190 -7.03 -3.74 0.63
C ALA A 190 -5.87 -2.90 0.08
N TYR A 191 -5.31 -3.29 -1.06
CA TYR A 191 -4.19 -2.59 -1.68
C TYR A 191 -4.52 -1.11 -1.98
N SER A 192 -5.69 -0.84 -2.56
CA SER A 192 -6.13 0.53 -2.87
C SER A 192 -6.56 1.30 -1.61
N ALA A 193 -7.01 0.61 -0.56
CA ALA A 193 -7.36 1.24 0.72
C ALA A 193 -6.16 2.01 1.29
N VAL A 194 -4.96 1.42 1.29
CA VAL A 194 -3.75 2.07 1.82
C VAL A 194 -3.52 3.46 1.19
N ALA A 195 -3.52 3.52 -0.14
CA ALA A 195 -3.37 4.78 -0.87
C ALA A 195 -4.54 5.75 -0.63
N SER A 196 -5.78 5.25 -0.61
CA SER A 196 -6.95 6.07 -0.34
C SER A 196 -6.93 6.69 1.07
N VAL A 197 -6.51 5.92 2.08
CA VAL A 197 -6.45 6.38 3.47
C VAL A 197 -5.35 7.41 3.63
N ILE A 198 -4.11 7.09 3.26
CA ILE A 198 -2.96 7.99 3.46
C ILE A 198 -3.18 9.32 2.73
N THR A 199 -3.69 9.29 1.48
CA THR A 199 -3.90 10.51 0.68
C THR A 199 -5.11 11.35 1.11
N ALA A 200 -6.06 10.76 1.86
CA ALA A 200 -7.15 11.52 2.46
C ALA A 200 -6.63 12.50 3.53
N PHE A 201 -5.54 12.15 4.23
CA PHE A 201 -4.99 12.94 5.35
C PHE A 201 -3.68 13.66 5.02
N ALA A 202 -2.79 13.03 4.25
CA ALA A 202 -1.48 13.55 3.90
C ALA A 202 -1.44 13.96 2.42
N LYS A 203 -1.10 15.24 2.20
CA LYS A 203 -1.08 15.90 0.88
C LYS A 203 0.24 16.67 0.72
N ARG A 204 0.40 17.31 -0.44
CA ARG A 204 1.50 18.25 -0.68
C ARG A 204 1.66 19.22 0.50
N HIS A 205 2.91 19.44 0.91
CA HIS A 205 3.35 20.24 2.06
C HIS A 205 3.24 19.58 3.44
N ASP A 206 2.58 18.43 3.58
CA ASP A 206 2.65 17.66 4.82
C ASP A 206 3.95 16.86 4.91
N ILE A 207 4.28 16.40 6.11
CA ILE A 207 5.49 15.59 6.36
C ILE A 207 5.07 14.18 6.76
N ILE A 208 5.69 13.18 6.13
CA ILE A 208 5.55 11.79 6.52
C ILE A 208 6.93 11.25 6.91
N VAL A 209 7.03 10.64 8.08
CA VAL A 209 8.20 9.87 8.51
C VAL A 209 7.85 8.39 8.40
N ALA A 210 8.47 7.68 7.46
CA ALA A 210 8.12 6.30 7.12
C ALA A 210 9.26 5.34 7.42
N ASP A 211 8.90 4.13 7.86
CA ASP A 211 9.85 3.03 8.04
C ASP A 211 10.34 2.53 6.66
N ARG A 212 11.64 2.28 6.49
CA ARG A 212 12.20 1.77 5.21
C ARG A 212 11.73 0.35 4.83
N GLY A 213 11.21 -0.41 5.79
CA GLY A 213 10.68 -1.76 5.62
C GLY A 213 9.24 -1.83 5.17
N VAL A 214 8.51 -0.71 5.10
CA VAL A 214 7.10 -0.71 4.66
C VAL A 214 6.95 -1.33 3.26
N GLY A 215 5.87 -2.09 3.12
CA GLY A 215 5.48 -2.83 1.95
C GLY A 215 5.07 -1.93 0.79
N PHE A 216 4.89 -2.57 -0.36
CA PHE A 216 4.72 -1.90 -1.63
C PHE A 216 3.49 -0.99 -1.68
N ALA A 217 2.38 -1.38 -1.04
CA ALA A 217 1.15 -0.58 -0.98
C ALA A 217 1.37 0.78 -0.30
N ILE A 218 2.09 0.78 0.83
CA ILE A 218 2.45 2.02 1.55
C ILE A 218 3.42 2.84 0.70
N GLN A 219 4.44 2.23 0.10
CA GLN A 219 5.38 2.96 -0.77
C GLN A 219 4.65 3.69 -1.90
N MET A 220 3.67 3.06 -2.56
CA MET A 220 2.86 3.71 -3.60
C MET A 220 1.99 4.82 -3.01
N ALA A 221 1.37 4.60 -1.85
CA ALA A 221 0.59 5.62 -1.16
C ALA A 221 1.42 6.88 -0.83
N LEU A 222 2.66 6.70 -0.37
CA LEU A 222 3.58 7.78 -0.08
C LEU A 222 3.90 8.60 -1.34
N LYS A 223 4.16 7.93 -2.48
CA LYS A 223 4.37 8.60 -3.78
C LYS A 223 3.15 9.40 -4.21
N VAL A 224 1.96 8.81 -4.15
CA VAL A 224 0.70 9.45 -4.58
C VAL A 224 0.34 10.62 -3.66
N SER A 225 0.70 10.58 -2.37
CA SER A 225 0.43 11.66 -1.40
C SER A 225 1.09 13.00 -1.77
N ARG A 226 2.21 12.97 -2.50
CA ARG A 226 3.06 14.14 -2.79
C ARG A 226 3.54 14.89 -1.54
N SER A 227 3.49 14.24 -0.38
CA SER A 227 4.01 14.76 0.88
C SER A 227 5.54 14.79 0.86
N THR A 228 6.14 15.56 1.78
CA THR A 228 7.58 15.45 2.04
C THR A 228 7.83 14.20 2.88
N VAL A 229 8.36 13.16 2.25
CA VAL A 229 8.69 11.89 2.92
C VAL A 229 10.10 11.96 3.51
N ARG A 230 10.24 11.47 4.74
CA ARG A 230 11.49 11.25 5.47
C ARG A 230 11.54 9.79 5.91
N TRP A 231 12.67 9.13 5.74
CA TRP A 231 12.83 7.70 6.00
C TRP A 231 13.71 7.46 7.22
N TYR A 232 13.29 6.54 8.09
CA TYR A 232 14.11 6.02 9.18
C TYR A 232 14.45 4.55 8.94
N ASP A 233 15.55 4.09 9.51
CA ASP A 233 16.05 2.72 9.29
C ASP A 233 15.05 1.70 9.84
N HIS A 234 14.91 0.59 9.13
CA HIS A 234 13.84 -0.37 9.37
C HIS A 234 13.86 -0.90 10.81
N ASN A 235 12.75 -0.71 11.54
CA ASN A 235 12.56 -1.09 12.94
C ASN A 235 13.60 -0.47 13.92
N ASP A 236 14.28 0.62 13.52
CA ASP A 236 15.26 1.33 14.36
C ASP A 236 14.67 2.64 14.94
N TYR A 237 14.32 2.57 16.23
CA TYR A 237 13.73 3.69 16.96
C TYR A 237 14.69 4.83 17.30
N HIS A 238 16.00 4.58 17.30
CA HIS A 238 16.99 5.65 17.42
C HIS A 238 17.10 6.45 16.12
N SER A 239 17.08 5.75 14.98
CA SER A 239 16.98 6.38 13.65
C SER A 239 15.69 7.19 13.53
N LEU A 240 14.55 6.63 13.96
CA LEU A 240 13.27 7.35 14.00
C LEU A 240 13.37 8.63 14.83
N GLU A 241 13.82 8.52 16.07
CA GLU A 241 13.95 9.67 16.97
C GLU A 241 14.83 10.78 16.37
N HIS A 242 15.98 10.42 15.78
CA HIS A 242 16.86 11.38 15.12
C HIS A 242 16.16 12.12 13.95
N VAL A 243 15.38 11.41 13.14
CA VAL A 243 14.59 12.02 12.05
C VAL A 243 13.50 12.95 12.59
N LEU A 244 12.79 12.54 13.65
CA LEU A 244 11.75 13.36 14.28
C LEU A 244 12.33 14.65 14.89
N GLU A 245 13.48 14.56 15.57
CA GLU A 245 14.21 15.73 16.07
C GLU A 245 14.61 16.68 14.95
N HIS A 246 15.09 16.15 13.82
CA HIS A 246 15.51 16.95 12.70
C HIS A 246 14.31 17.73 12.11
N VAL A 247 13.19 17.06 11.89
CA VAL A 247 11.95 17.68 11.41
C VAL A 247 11.46 18.77 12.39
N ASP A 248 11.55 18.53 13.70
CA ASP A 248 11.16 19.54 14.69
C ASP A 248 12.09 20.76 14.68
N LYS A 249 13.41 20.54 14.55
CA LYS A 249 14.42 21.61 14.39
C LYS A 249 14.16 22.43 13.11
N GLU A 250 13.88 21.79 11.97
CA GLU A 250 13.54 22.48 10.71
C GLU A 250 12.28 23.35 10.87
N HIS A 251 11.25 22.82 11.53
CA HIS A 251 10.03 23.57 11.77
C HIS A 251 10.25 24.80 12.65
N ARG A 252 10.96 24.67 13.78
CA ARG A 252 11.27 25.79 14.68
C ARG A 252 12.01 26.91 13.96
N LYS A 253 12.90 26.56 13.01
CA LYS A 253 13.61 27.53 12.17
C LYS A 253 12.70 28.25 11.18
N ARG A 254 11.73 27.55 10.58
CA ARG A 254 10.80 28.12 9.59
C ARG A 254 9.84 29.19 10.15
N LYS A 255 9.58 29.18 11.47
CA LYS A 255 8.65 30.11 12.16
C LYS A 255 7.26 30.23 11.51
N GLY A 256 6.77 29.17 10.86
CA GLY A 256 5.44 29.14 10.23
C GLY A 256 4.43 28.31 11.01
N PRO A 257 3.20 28.15 10.48
CA PRO A 257 2.18 27.30 11.12
C PRO A 257 2.64 25.84 11.17
N LEU A 258 2.16 25.11 12.17
CA LEU A 258 2.46 23.70 12.36
C LEU A 258 1.98 22.89 11.15
N THR A 259 2.94 22.34 10.41
CA THR A 259 2.67 21.39 9.33
C THR A 259 2.09 20.11 9.89
N ARG A 260 1.10 19.50 9.23
CA ARG A 260 0.61 18.17 9.62
C ARG A 260 1.73 17.15 9.41
N ARG A 261 1.93 16.27 10.40
CA ARG A 261 3.00 15.27 10.36
C ARG A 261 2.51 13.91 10.80
N PHE A 262 2.97 12.89 10.08
CA PHE A 262 2.57 11.51 10.28
C PHE A 262 3.81 10.62 10.43
N ILE A 263 3.74 9.64 11.30
CA ILE A 263 4.59 8.45 11.28
C ILE A 263 3.77 7.37 10.58
N VAL A 264 4.36 6.68 9.59
CA VAL A 264 3.72 5.59 8.85
C VAL A 264 4.57 4.34 9.00
N THR A 265 3.95 3.24 9.46
CA THR A 265 4.63 1.95 9.66
C THR A 265 3.63 0.79 9.56
N GLU A 266 4.16 -0.43 9.44
CA GLU A 266 3.38 -1.67 9.58
C GLU A 266 3.45 -2.19 11.01
N GLY A 267 2.42 -2.89 11.44
CA GLY A 267 2.42 -3.61 12.71
C GLY A 267 3.28 -4.88 12.64
N MET A 268 2.95 -5.74 11.68
CA MET A 268 3.81 -6.86 11.28
C MET A 268 4.19 -6.69 9.81
N PHE A 269 5.49 -6.61 9.55
CA PHE A 269 6.01 -6.26 8.24
C PHE A 269 5.83 -7.41 7.24
N GLU A 270 5.16 -7.16 6.12
CA GLU A 270 4.96 -8.18 5.07
C GLU A 270 6.30 -8.62 4.45
N ARG A 271 7.28 -7.72 4.46
CA ARG A 271 8.60 -7.91 3.86
C ARG A 271 9.38 -9.04 4.54
N ASP A 272 9.54 -8.97 5.86
CA ASP A 272 10.45 -9.84 6.62
C ASP A 272 9.83 -10.47 7.87
N GLY A 273 8.57 -10.16 8.19
CA GLY A 273 7.87 -10.68 9.35
C GLY A 273 8.36 -10.12 10.68
N GLN A 274 9.09 -9.00 10.69
CA GLN A 274 9.36 -8.24 11.91
C GLN A 274 8.07 -7.65 12.49
N ILE A 275 8.07 -7.37 13.80
CA ILE A 275 6.94 -6.72 14.48
C ILE A 275 7.45 -5.40 15.07
N ALA A 276 6.69 -4.33 14.86
CA ALA A 276 7.00 -3.02 15.42
C ALA A 276 6.80 -2.98 16.95
N ASP A 277 7.68 -2.28 17.65
CA ASP A 277 7.52 -1.86 19.06
C ASP A 277 6.51 -0.70 19.14
N LEU A 278 5.23 -1.05 19.32
CA LEU A 278 4.16 -0.06 19.43
C LEU A 278 4.32 0.87 20.65
N PRO A 279 4.68 0.39 21.86
CA PRO A 279 4.96 1.28 22.99
C PRO A 279 5.99 2.36 22.66
N LYS A 280 7.10 2.00 22.01
CA LYS A 280 8.14 2.97 21.65
C LYS A 280 7.68 3.96 20.58
N LEU A 281 6.90 3.50 19.59
CA LEU A 281 6.26 4.38 18.61
C LEU A 281 5.34 5.40 19.28
N VAL A 282 4.50 4.96 20.22
CA VAL A 282 3.57 5.82 20.98
C VAL A 282 4.33 6.86 21.78
N GLU A 283 5.39 6.47 22.49
CA GLU A 283 6.28 7.38 23.22
C GLU A 283 6.81 8.49 22.29
N LEU A 284 7.40 8.10 21.15
CA LEU A 284 8.02 9.03 20.20
C LEU A 284 7.00 9.94 19.51
N LYS A 285 5.84 9.43 19.06
CA LYS A 285 4.81 10.29 18.46
C LYS A 285 4.30 11.32 19.46
N ASN A 286 4.14 10.97 20.74
CA ASN A 286 3.64 11.85 21.77
C ASN A 286 4.69 12.90 22.18
N LYS A 287 5.97 12.53 22.21
CA LYS A 287 7.10 13.44 22.44
C LYS A 287 7.22 14.50 21.33
N TYR A 288 7.16 14.09 20.06
CA TYR A 288 7.39 14.98 18.91
C TYR A 288 6.11 15.51 18.24
N LYS A 289 4.92 15.16 18.76
CA LYS A 289 3.58 15.60 18.29
C LYS A 289 3.26 15.17 16.85
N PHE A 290 3.53 13.90 16.54
CA PHE A 290 3.15 13.26 15.27
C PHE A 290 1.87 12.45 15.44
N ARG A 291 1.13 12.26 14.35
CA ARG A 291 0.07 11.24 14.27
C ARG A 291 0.66 9.92 13.78
N LEU A 292 0.14 8.80 14.23
CA LEU A 292 0.55 7.47 13.80
C LEU A 292 -0.50 6.88 12.87
N ILE A 293 -0.06 6.50 11.67
CA ILE A 293 -0.78 5.64 10.74
C ILE A 293 -0.13 4.26 10.83
N LEU A 294 -0.88 3.29 11.36
CA LEU A 294 -0.41 1.92 11.57
C LEU A 294 -1.17 0.99 10.63
N ASP A 295 -0.44 0.31 9.74
CA ASP A 295 -0.99 -0.74 8.91
C ASP A 295 -0.94 -2.09 9.63
N GLU A 296 -2.09 -2.59 10.02
CA GLU A 296 -2.29 -3.86 10.72
C GLU A 296 -2.66 -5.01 9.75
N SER A 297 -2.44 -4.87 8.44
CA SER A 297 -2.96 -5.83 7.44
C SER A 297 -2.58 -7.28 7.67
N LEU A 298 -1.41 -7.56 8.24
CA LEU A 298 -1.00 -8.92 8.60
C LEU A 298 -1.14 -9.26 10.08
N SER A 299 -1.16 -8.26 10.97
CA SER A 299 -1.25 -8.45 12.42
C SER A 299 -2.71 -8.54 12.91
N PHE A 300 -3.64 -7.89 12.22
CA PHE A 300 -5.07 -8.01 12.44
C PHE A 300 -5.55 -9.43 12.13
N GLY A 301 -6.19 -10.05 13.12
CA GLY A 301 -6.64 -11.44 13.12
C GLY A 301 -5.53 -12.46 13.39
N THR A 302 -4.30 -12.06 13.68
CA THR A 302 -3.18 -12.99 13.88
C THR A 302 -2.38 -12.75 15.15
N LEU A 303 -2.23 -11.50 15.57
CA LEU A 303 -1.50 -11.10 16.77
C LEU A 303 -2.45 -10.62 17.87
N GLY A 304 -2.00 -10.78 19.11
CA GLY A 304 -2.82 -10.56 20.30
C GLY A 304 -3.60 -11.82 20.69
N ARG A 305 -4.18 -11.78 21.88
CA ARG A 305 -4.91 -12.93 22.45
C ARG A 305 -6.20 -13.25 21.68
N THR A 306 -6.89 -12.22 21.18
CA THR A 306 -8.14 -12.35 20.42
C THR A 306 -8.00 -11.94 18.96
N GLY A 307 -6.82 -11.44 18.56
CA GLY A 307 -6.49 -11.14 17.17
C GLY A 307 -6.65 -9.67 16.82
N ARG A 308 -6.65 -8.75 17.79
CA ARG A 308 -6.86 -7.32 17.50
C ARG A 308 -5.63 -6.63 16.92
N GLY A 309 -4.49 -7.30 16.86
CA GLY A 309 -3.24 -6.73 16.36
C GLY A 309 -2.31 -6.24 17.46
N LEU A 310 -1.49 -5.24 17.16
CA LEU A 310 -0.39 -4.82 18.04
C LEU A 310 -0.88 -4.15 19.33
N THR A 311 -2.00 -3.44 19.28
CA THR A 311 -2.59 -2.80 20.47
C THR A 311 -2.90 -3.81 21.56
N GLU A 312 -3.50 -4.95 21.20
CA GLU A 312 -3.75 -6.04 22.15
C GLU A 312 -2.46 -6.77 22.54
N LEU A 313 -1.53 -6.98 21.60
CA LEU A 313 -0.25 -7.64 21.88
C LEU A 313 0.56 -6.90 22.96
N TYR A 314 0.63 -5.57 22.87
CA TYR A 314 1.40 -4.72 23.78
C TYR A 314 0.57 -4.09 24.90
N ASN A 315 -0.72 -4.40 24.99
CA ASN A 315 -1.66 -3.78 25.93
C ASN A 315 -1.66 -2.23 25.84
N VAL A 316 -1.58 -1.72 24.61
CA VAL A 316 -1.67 -0.28 24.30
C VAL A 316 -3.12 0.04 23.94
N PRO A 317 -3.76 1.05 24.57
CA PRO A 317 -5.11 1.45 24.21
C PRO A 317 -5.21 1.87 22.73
N ALA A 318 -6.24 1.39 22.02
CA ALA A 318 -6.44 1.72 20.61
C ALA A 318 -6.42 3.23 20.28
N PRO A 319 -6.93 4.15 21.14
CA PRO A 319 -6.85 5.59 20.89
C PRO A 319 -5.43 6.18 20.80
N GLU A 320 -4.39 5.47 21.23
CA GLU A 320 -2.99 5.91 21.05
C GLU A 320 -2.53 5.84 19.59
N VAL A 321 -3.25 5.09 18.73
CA VAL A 321 -3.04 5.05 17.28
C VAL A 321 -4.11 5.91 16.61
N ASP A 322 -3.70 6.90 15.80
CA ASP A 322 -4.63 7.86 15.23
C ASP A 322 -5.45 7.27 14.07
N ILE A 323 -4.80 6.44 13.25
CA ILE A 323 -5.37 5.86 12.03
C ILE A 323 -4.85 4.42 11.89
N PHE A 324 -5.76 3.44 11.96
CA PHE A 324 -5.48 2.08 11.57
C PHE A 324 -5.80 1.88 10.11
N ILE A 325 -4.95 1.16 9.40
CA ILE A 325 -5.25 0.56 8.08
C ILE A 325 -5.20 -0.95 8.27
N GLY A 326 -6.08 -1.70 7.62
CA GLY A 326 -6.03 -3.16 7.70
C GLY A 326 -6.64 -3.85 6.50
N SER A 327 -6.31 -5.13 6.37
CA SER A 327 -6.78 -6.03 5.32
C SER A 327 -7.64 -7.12 5.93
N MET A 328 -8.74 -7.43 5.26
CA MET A 328 -9.60 -8.56 5.64
C MET A 328 -9.18 -9.88 4.97
N ALA A 329 -8.16 -9.82 4.10
CA ALA A 329 -7.70 -10.97 3.31
C ALA A 329 -6.83 -11.97 4.08
N ALA A 330 -6.18 -11.54 5.17
CA ALA A 330 -5.35 -12.42 6.00
C ALA A 330 -6.16 -13.00 7.17
N GLY A 331 -6.53 -12.15 8.13
CA GLY A 331 -7.16 -12.61 9.38
C GLY A 331 -8.58 -13.15 9.24
N LEU A 332 -9.39 -12.60 8.32
CA LEU A 332 -10.84 -12.86 8.25
C LEU A 332 -11.28 -13.76 7.09
N ASN A 333 -10.36 -14.15 6.21
CA ASN A 333 -10.66 -14.90 4.98
C ASN A 333 -11.78 -14.24 4.13
N ALA A 334 -11.74 -12.91 4.01
CA ALA A 334 -12.57 -12.16 3.09
C ALA A 334 -11.67 -11.41 2.08
N ALA A 335 -12.20 -10.43 1.35
CA ALA A 335 -11.38 -9.51 0.57
C ALA A 335 -11.67 -8.08 0.99
N GLY A 336 -10.82 -7.15 0.58
CA GLY A 336 -10.94 -5.73 0.90
C GLY A 336 -10.17 -5.29 2.14
N GLY A 337 -10.23 -4.00 2.41
CA GLY A 337 -9.52 -3.36 3.51
C GLY A 337 -10.42 -2.45 4.32
N PHE A 338 -9.89 -1.89 5.40
CA PHE A 338 -10.61 -0.97 6.25
C PHE A 338 -9.68 0.12 6.78
N CYS A 339 -10.28 1.18 7.28
CA CYS A 339 -9.64 2.17 8.10
C CYS A 339 -10.45 2.37 9.39
N ALA A 340 -9.78 2.41 10.54
CA ALA A 340 -10.43 2.57 11.83
C ALA A 340 -9.73 3.66 12.66
N GLY A 341 -10.49 4.32 13.53
CA GLY A 341 -9.99 5.42 14.35
C GLY A 341 -11.12 6.22 14.99
N SER A 342 -10.93 7.53 15.12
CA SER A 342 -12.02 8.42 15.53
C SER A 342 -13.10 8.52 14.46
N ARG A 343 -14.32 8.91 14.85
CA ARG A 343 -15.41 9.19 13.88
C ARG A 343 -15.06 10.33 12.93
N VAL A 344 -14.24 11.29 13.38
CA VAL A 344 -13.73 12.35 12.49
C VAL A 344 -12.84 11.77 11.39
N VAL A 345 -12.03 10.76 11.69
CA VAL A 345 -11.19 10.06 10.71
C VAL A 345 -12.06 9.34 9.66
N THR A 346 -13.09 8.61 10.08
CA THR A 346 -13.93 7.87 9.14
C THR A 346 -14.82 8.78 8.30
N GLU A 347 -15.49 9.77 8.91
CA GLU A 347 -16.36 10.71 8.20
C GLU A 347 -15.58 11.57 7.19
N HIS A 348 -14.34 11.99 7.51
CA HIS A 348 -13.49 12.69 6.55
C HIS A 348 -13.20 11.84 5.31
N GLN A 349 -12.99 10.54 5.49
CA GLN A 349 -12.73 9.60 4.39
C GLN A 349 -13.97 9.27 3.56
N ARG A 350 -15.18 9.32 4.13
CA ARG A 350 -16.40 9.13 3.33
C ARG A 350 -16.53 10.13 2.17
N ILE A 351 -15.95 11.32 2.33
CA ILE A 351 -16.00 12.40 1.33
C ILE A 351 -14.67 12.53 0.57
N ASN A 352 -13.54 12.24 1.20
CA ASN A 352 -12.20 12.48 0.62
C ASN A 352 -11.44 11.21 0.22
N GLY A 353 -11.91 10.03 0.60
CA GLY A 353 -11.27 8.75 0.27
C GLY A 353 -11.51 8.39 -1.20
N THR A 354 -10.49 8.49 -2.03
CA THR A 354 -10.61 8.30 -3.49
C THR A 354 -11.16 6.92 -3.85
N SER A 355 -10.68 5.85 -3.21
CA SER A 355 -11.20 4.49 -3.47
C SER A 355 -12.59 4.27 -2.86
N PHE A 356 -12.98 5.03 -1.85
CA PHE A 356 -14.33 4.94 -1.28
C PHE A 356 -15.36 5.66 -2.17
N VAL A 357 -15.00 6.83 -2.71
CA VAL A 357 -15.91 7.66 -3.51
C VAL A 357 -16.02 7.14 -4.96
N TYR A 358 -14.92 6.68 -5.55
CA TYR A 358 -14.84 6.37 -6.99
C TYR A 358 -14.71 4.88 -7.32
N SER A 359 -14.84 3.98 -6.35
CA SER A 359 -14.85 2.53 -6.59
C SER A 359 -16.18 1.92 -6.14
N ALA A 360 -16.59 0.83 -6.81
CA ALA A 360 -17.77 0.07 -6.39
C ALA A 360 -17.58 -0.51 -4.99
N ALA A 361 -18.65 -0.58 -4.21
CA ALA A 361 -18.64 -1.16 -2.88
C ALA A 361 -18.29 -2.65 -2.91
N MET A 362 -17.86 -3.16 -1.76
CA MET A 362 -17.57 -4.58 -1.60
C MET A 362 -18.85 -5.41 -1.83
N PRO A 363 -18.76 -6.60 -2.44
CA PRO A 363 -19.84 -7.57 -2.42
C PRO A 363 -20.36 -7.87 -1.00
N ALA A 364 -21.68 -7.86 -0.83
CA ALA A 364 -22.37 -8.11 0.45
C ALA A 364 -21.88 -9.37 1.17
N LEU A 365 -21.66 -10.44 0.40
CA LEU A 365 -21.22 -11.75 0.90
C LEU A 365 -19.84 -11.68 1.55
N LEU A 366 -18.94 -10.82 1.04
CA LEU A 366 -17.60 -10.65 1.61
C LEU A 366 -17.67 -9.86 2.91
N ALA A 367 -18.55 -8.85 2.98
CA ALA A 367 -18.73 -8.08 4.20
C ALA A 367 -19.29 -8.94 5.34
N ALA A 368 -20.35 -9.69 5.06
CA ALA A 368 -20.94 -10.61 6.03
C ALA A 368 -20.00 -11.78 6.38
N GLY A 369 -19.22 -12.27 5.42
CA GLY A 369 -18.18 -13.27 5.64
C GLY A 369 -17.09 -12.79 6.60
N ALA A 370 -16.62 -11.55 6.42
CA ALA A 370 -15.65 -10.92 7.31
C ALA A 370 -16.19 -10.76 8.74
N SER A 371 -17.42 -10.27 8.91
CA SER A 371 -18.09 -10.20 10.22
C SER A 371 -18.18 -11.57 10.89
N THR A 372 -18.50 -12.60 10.12
CA THR A 372 -18.56 -13.99 10.63
C THR A 372 -17.18 -14.50 11.04
N GLY A 373 -16.14 -14.19 10.26
CA GLY A 373 -14.75 -14.50 10.62
C GLY A 373 -14.34 -13.84 11.95
N MET A 374 -14.68 -12.57 12.15
CA MET A 374 -14.43 -11.89 13.43
C MET A 374 -15.21 -12.52 14.59
N ALA A 375 -16.47 -12.91 14.38
CA ALA A 375 -17.25 -13.60 15.39
C ALA A 375 -16.57 -14.91 15.82
N VAL A 376 -16.06 -15.71 14.87
CA VAL A 376 -15.30 -16.93 15.17
C VAL A 376 -14.05 -16.64 16.01
N LEU A 377 -13.30 -15.58 15.69
CA LEU A 377 -12.13 -15.18 16.48
C LEU A 377 -12.49 -14.76 17.92
N ARG A 378 -13.61 -14.03 18.10
CA ARG A 378 -14.09 -13.62 19.42
C ARG A 378 -14.57 -14.81 20.26
N GLU A 379 -15.31 -15.73 19.64
CA GLU A 379 -15.89 -16.91 20.29
C GLU A 379 -14.84 -17.98 20.60
N THR A 380 -13.77 -18.07 19.80
CA THR A 380 -12.74 -19.13 19.94
C THR A 380 -11.31 -18.55 20.06
N PRO A 381 -10.96 -17.87 21.17
CA PRO A 381 -9.61 -17.31 21.35
C PRO A 381 -8.49 -18.36 21.32
N SER A 382 -8.79 -19.63 21.61
CA SER A 382 -7.83 -20.74 21.54
C SER A 382 -7.27 -20.96 20.14
N LEU A 383 -7.92 -20.46 19.08
CA LEU A 383 -7.40 -20.50 17.71
C LEU A 383 -6.03 -19.83 17.61
N LEU A 384 -5.85 -18.66 18.23
CA LEU A 384 -4.59 -17.93 18.15
C LEU A 384 -3.50 -18.54 19.03
N ALA A 385 -3.87 -19.15 20.17
CA ALA A 385 -2.94 -19.96 20.94
C ALA A 385 -2.42 -21.15 20.11
N GLY A 386 -3.31 -21.89 19.44
CA GLY A 386 -2.93 -22.98 18.55
C GLY A 386 -2.08 -22.54 17.35
N LEU A 387 -2.36 -21.36 16.77
CA LEU A 387 -1.51 -20.75 15.75
C LEU A 387 -0.09 -20.54 16.28
N GLN A 388 0.06 -19.93 17.46
CA GLN A 388 1.36 -19.67 18.07
C GLN A 388 2.11 -20.97 18.41
N GLU A 389 1.42 -22.02 18.88
CA GLU A 389 2.02 -23.34 19.07
C GLU A 389 2.57 -23.92 17.76
N ASN A 390 1.80 -23.81 16.66
CA ASN A 390 2.25 -24.26 15.34
C ASN A 390 3.44 -23.43 14.83
N VAL A 391 3.44 -22.12 15.05
CA VAL A 391 4.57 -21.23 14.70
C VAL A 391 5.84 -21.66 15.43
N GLN A 392 5.76 -21.86 16.75
CA GLN A 392 6.88 -22.32 17.56
C GLN A 392 7.40 -23.69 17.09
N ALA A 393 6.48 -24.62 16.76
CA ALA A 393 6.82 -25.95 16.28
C ALA A 393 7.54 -25.93 14.92
N VAL A 394 7.02 -25.18 13.95
CA VAL A 394 7.66 -24.99 12.64
C VAL A 394 9.02 -24.31 12.80
N ARG A 395 9.09 -23.25 13.61
CA ARG A 395 10.31 -22.49 13.83
C ARG A 395 11.40 -23.33 14.49
N ALA A 396 11.07 -24.16 15.48
CA ALA A 396 12.02 -25.08 16.13
C ALA A 396 12.66 -26.09 15.17
N VAL A 397 12.00 -26.40 14.05
CA VAL A 397 12.56 -27.24 12.97
C VAL A 397 13.45 -26.41 12.04
N LEU A 398 12.97 -25.24 11.61
CA LEU A 398 13.67 -24.37 10.65
C LEU A 398 14.91 -23.69 11.25
N ASP A 399 14.90 -23.35 12.54
CA ASP A 399 16.06 -22.76 13.25
C ASP A 399 17.29 -23.70 13.21
N LYS A 400 17.06 -25.01 13.08
CA LYS A 400 18.11 -26.02 12.93
C LYS A 400 18.63 -26.13 11.48
N CYS A 401 18.30 -25.19 10.60
CA CYS A 401 18.77 -25.15 9.22
C CYS A 401 19.99 -24.20 9.10
N ASP A 402 21.17 -24.78 8.88
CA ASP A 402 22.42 -24.00 8.86
C ASP A 402 22.61 -23.15 7.60
N VAL A 403 21.78 -23.36 6.57
CA VAL A 403 21.87 -22.66 5.27
C VAL A 403 20.87 -21.51 5.13
N LEU A 404 19.91 -21.38 6.06
CA LEU A 404 18.90 -20.31 6.06
C LEU A 404 18.99 -19.45 7.32
N GLU A 405 18.63 -18.17 7.19
CA GLU A 405 18.40 -17.25 8.30
C GLU A 405 16.92 -16.87 8.38
N ILE A 406 16.44 -16.63 9.60
CA ILE A 406 15.04 -16.28 9.87
C ILE A 406 14.99 -14.87 10.46
N PRO A 407 14.81 -13.82 9.62
CA PRO A 407 14.67 -12.46 10.12
C PRO A 407 13.35 -12.24 10.88
N SER A 408 12.29 -12.98 10.56
CA SER A 408 10.97 -12.75 11.16
C SER A 408 10.94 -12.85 12.69
N HIS A 409 10.05 -12.08 13.32
CA HIS A 409 9.85 -12.13 14.76
C HIS A 409 9.36 -13.53 15.22
N PRO A 410 9.78 -14.06 16.39
CA PRO A 410 9.37 -15.40 16.84
C PRO A 410 7.86 -15.66 16.93
N ALA A 411 7.07 -14.59 17.16
CA ALA A 411 5.60 -14.66 17.23
C ALA A 411 4.90 -14.49 15.87
N ALA A 412 5.64 -14.19 14.79
CA ALA A 412 5.06 -13.93 13.48
C ALA A 412 4.65 -15.25 12.79
N PRO A 413 3.38 -15.40 12.36
CA PRO A 413 2.94 -16.58 11.62
C PRO A 413 3.41 -16.58 10.15
N ILE A 414 3.94 -15.48 9.65
CA ILE A 414 4.68 -15.40 8.40
C ILE A 414 6.18 -15.54 8.70
N ILE A 415 6.72 -16.73 8.46
CA ILE A 415 8.13 -17.01 8.66
C ILE A 415 8.86 -16.75 7.35
N THR A 416 9.55 -15.62 7.27
CA THR A 416 10.44 -15.27 6.16
C THR A 416 11.78 -15.98 6.35
N LEU A 417 12.30 -16.59 5.28
CA LEU A 417 13.59 -17.26 5.24
C LEU A 417 14.49 -16.61 4.16
N HIS A 418 15.69 -16.19 4.53
CA HIS A 418 16.72 -15.81 3.55
C HIS A 418 17.83 -16.85 3.50
N ILE A 419 18.56 -16.87 2.38
CA ILE A 419 19.77 -17.68 2.25
C ILE A 419 20.87 -17.07 3.11
N LYS A 420 21.52 -17.85 3.98
CA LYS A 420 22.68 -17.37 4.74
C LYS A 420 23.83 -17.04 3.78
N PRO A 421 24.50 -15.89 3.94
CA PRO A 421 25.73 -15.61 3.19
C PRO A 421 26.75 -16.73 3.42
N ILE A 422 27.31 -17.30 2.35
CA ILE A 422 28.39 -18.28 2.48
C ILE A 422 29.63 -17.51 2.93
N SER A 423 30.22 -17.89 4.08
CA SER A 423 31.42 -17.25 4.63
C SER A 423 32.58 -17.21 3.60
N ALA A 424 32.86 -16.00 3.11
CA ALA A 424 34.12 -15.47 2.58
C ALA A 424 34.99 -16.37 1.66
N SER A 425 34.71 -16.39 0.35
CA SER A 425 35.79 -16.28 -0.67
C SER A 425 35.34 -16.06 -2.12
N THR A 426 34.05 -16.13 -2.49
CA THR A 426 33.63 -15.86 -3.90
C THR A 426 32.31 -15.10 -4.08
N LEU A 427 31.67 -14.66 -3.00
CA LEU A 427 30.50 -13.75 -3.04
C LEU A 427 30.67 -12.65 -1.99
N SER A 428 31.83 -12.00 -1.95
CA SER A 428 32.07 -10.90 -1.01
C SER A 428 31.05 -9.78 -1.25
N PRO A 429 30.24 -9.37 -0.25
CA PRO A 429 29.97 -7.95 -0.09
C PRO A 429 31.35 -7.32 0.14
N SER A 430 31.71 -6.27 -0.61
CA SER A 430 32.93 -5.50 -0.32
C SER A 430 32.95 -5.19 1.18
N ALA A 431 33.93 -5.76 1.87
CA ALA A 431 34.08 -5.65 3.29
C ALA A 431 34.15 -4.17 3.67
N VAL A 432 33.11 -3.69 4.35
CA VAL A 432 33.23 -2.57 5.28
C VAL A 432 33.01 -3.18 6.66
N PRO A 433 33.89 -2.90 7.65
CA PRO A 433 33.79 -3.54 8.94
C PRO A 433 32.44 -3.20 9.58
N ALA A 434 31.94 -4.12 10.40
CA ALA A 434 31.11 -3.77 11.54
C ALA A 434 31.93 -2.86 12.47
N SER A 435 32.09 -1.60 12.07
CA SER A 435 32.55 -0.51 12.91
C SER A 435 31.43 0.50 12.97
N SER A 436 30.70 0.47 14.08
CA SER A 436 30.38 1.62 14.92
C SER A 436 30.83 3.01 14.42
N SER A 437 30.30 3.49 13.29
CA SER A 437 30.31 4.91 12.97
C SER A 437 28.85 5.38 12.96
N GLY A 438 28.45 6.10 14.00
CA GLY A 438 27.10 6.64 14.21
C GLY A 438 26.68 7.71 13.18
N LYS A 439 26.73 7.38 11.89
CA LYS A 439 26.16 8.19 10.82
C LYS A 439 24.84 7.57 10.41
N HIS A 440 23.74 8.20 10.83
CA HIS A 440 22.39 7.84 10.41
C HIS A 440 22.23 7.89 8.89
N SER A 441 21.41 7.00 8.31
CA SER A 441 21.06 7.03 6.89
C SER A 441 20.42 8.37 6.50
N ASN A 442 20.63 8.82 5.26
CA ASN A 442 20.00 10.06 4.78
C ASN A 442 18.47 9.91 4.76
N PRO A 443 17.71 10.69 5.53
CA PRO A 443 16.27 10.55 5.60
C PRO A 443 15.55 10.96 4.31
N ALA A 444 16.21 11.60 3.34
CA ALA A 444 15.59 11.92 2.06
C ALA A 444 15.45 10.70 1.11
N HIS A 445 16.16 9.60 1.38
CA HIS A 445 16.18 8.43 0.51
C HIS A 445 15.64 7.17 1.20
N ILE A 446 14.87 6.40 0.42
CA ILE A 446 14.29 5.12 0.85
C ILE A 446 15.37 4.04 1.02
N VAL A 447 16.40 4.05 0.17
CA VAL A 447 17.54 3.14 0.30
C VAL A 447 18.45 3.63 1.43
N PRO A 448 18.78 2.79 2.43
CA PRO A 448 19.68 3.17 3.52
C PRO A 448 21.12 3.35 2.99
N ALA A 449 21.94 4.11 3.73
CA ALA A 449 23.28 4.48 3.26
C ALA A 449 24.21 3.26 3.08
N HIS A 450 24.01 2.19 3.83
CA HIS A 450 24.85 0.98 3.84
C HIS A 450 23.99 -0.26 3.58
N ALA A 451 23.15 -0.21 2.54
CA ALA A 451 22.33 -1.34 2.15
C ALA A 451 23.22 -2.54 1.73
N PRO A 452 23.01 -3.73 2.31
CA PRO A 452 23.71 -4.92 1.85
C PRO A 452 23.32 -5.25 0.41
N VAL A 453 24.32 -5.62 -0.41
CA VAL A 453 24.12 -6.00 -1.81
C VAL A 453 24.05 -7.52 -1.89
N TYR A 454 23.01 -8.03 -2.55
CA TYR A 454 22.79 -9.45 -2.77
C TYR A 454 22.76 -9.75 -4.27
N ASP A 455 23.18 -10.94 -4.66
CA ASP A 455 22.93 -11.45 -6.01
C ASP A 455 21.49 -11.91 -6.10
N ILE A 456 20.63 -10.94 -6.40
CA ILE A 456 19.18 -11.10 -6.37
C ILE A 456 18.73 -12.19 -7.35
N GLU A 457 19.28 -12.23 -8.56
CA GLU A 457 18.85 -13.20 -9.57
C GLU A 457 19.22 -14.63 -9.18
N LYS A 458 20.42 -14.79 -8.62
CA LYS A 458 20.89 -16.08 -8.11
C LYS A 458 20.07 -16.54 -6.90
N GLU A 459 19.82 -15.65 -5.94
CA GLU A 459 18.97 -15.98 -4.79
C GLU A 459 17.55 -16.36 -5.26
N GLU A 460 16.94 -15.61 -6.18
CA GLU A 460 15.61 -15.94 -6.72
C GLU A 460 15.58 -17.33 -7.39
N SER A 461 16.58 -17.65 -8.20
CA SER A 461 16.68 -18.97 -8.86
C SER A 461 16.82 -20.11 -7.85
N LEU A 462 17.68 -19.95 -6.83
CA LEU A 462 17.87 -20.97 -5.80
C LEU A 462 16.61 -21.16 -4.95
N LEU A 463 15.94 -20.06 -4.60
CA LEU A 463 14.70 -20.11 -3.84
C LEU A 463 13.58 -20.74 -4.66
N GLN A 464 13.51 -20.51 -5.98
CA GLN A 464 12.54 -21.17 -6.85
C GLN A 464 12.78 -22.68 -6.92
N GLU A 465 14.05 -23.12 -7.03
CA GLU A 465 14.38 -24.55 -6.98
C GLU A 465 13.93 -25.20 -5.65
N ILE A 466 14.06 -24.49 -4.52
CA ILE A 466 13.55 -24.96 -3.22
C ILE A 466 12.02 -25.07 -3.22
N VAL A 467 11.31 -24.09 -3.78
CA VAL A 467 9.84 -24.11 -3.90
C VAL A 467 9.39 -25.32 -4.70
N ASP A 468 9.98 -25.55 -5.87
CA ASP A 468 9.59 -26.62 -6.78
C ASP A 468 9.85 -28.00 -6.18
N GLU A 469 11.02 -28.20 -5.56
CA GLU A 469 11.38 -29.47 -4.93
C GLU A 469 10.55 -29.76 -3.66
N CYS A 470 10.18 -28.73 -2.88
CA CYS A 470 9.24 -28.90 -1.78
C CYS A 470 7.84 -29.27 -2.28
N LEU A 471 7.39 -28.63 -3.37
CA LEU A 471 6.09 -28.91 -3.96
C LEU A 471 6.02 -30.36 -4.46
N ASN A 472 7.07 -30.87 -5.11
CA ASN A 472 7.21 -32.27 -5.50
C ASN A 472 7.13 -33.26 -4.31
N GLN A 473 7.47 -32.79 -3.10
CA GLN A 473 7.33 -33.55 -1.85
C GLN A 473 6.02 -33.27 -1.10
N GLY A 474 5.09 -32.54 -1.73
CA GLY A 474 3.75 -32.28 -1.21
C GLY A 474 3.66 -31.08 -0.25
N VAL A 475 4.63 -30.16 -0.26
CA VAL A 475 4.60 -28.92 0.53
C VAL A 475 4.64 -27.72 -0.40
N TRP A 476 3.56 -26.95 -0.44
CA TRP A 476 3.44 -25.74 -1.23
C TRP A 476 3.84 -24.51 -0.40
N LEU A 477 4.90 -23.82 -0.83
CA LEU A 477 5.34 -22.54 -0.30
C LEU A 477 5.53 -21.52 -1.43
N SER A 478 5.77 -20.26 -1.08
CA SER A 478 5.94 -19.17 -2.04
C SER A 478 7.22 -18.39 -1.80
N ARG A 479 7.75 -17.78 -2.86
CA ARG A 479 8.73 -16.70 -2.73
C ARG A 479 8.01 -15.37 -2.44
N ALA A 480 8.68 -14.45 -1.75
CA ALA A 480 8.27 -13.07 -1.75
C ALA A 480 8.36 -12.53 -3.19
N LYS A 481 7.21 -12.25 -3.82
CA LYS A 481 7.15 -11.63 -5.14
C LYS A 481 7.44 -10.13 -5.00
N ARG A 482 8.09 -9.57 -6.03
CA ARG A 482 8.50 -8.17 -6.08
C ARG A 482 8.29 -7.61 -7.48
N LEU A 483 8.16 -6.31 -7.59
CA LEU A 483 8.19 -5.62 -8.88
C LEU A 483 9.62 -5.23 -9.21
N ARG A 484 10.01 -5.40 -10.48
CA ARG A 484 11.38 -5.10 -10.94
C ARG A 484 11.77 -3.63 -10.76
N ASN A 485 10.80 -2.72 -10.82
CA ASN A 485 11.00 -1.27 -10.73
C ASN A 485 10.59 -0.68 -9.38
N GLU A 486 10.58 -1.48 -8.31
CA GLU A 486 10.38 -0.97 -6.95
C GLU A 486 11.58 -0.12 -6.51
N ASP A 487 11.36 1.01 -5.82
CA ASP A 487 12.44 1.94 -5.44
C ASP A 487 13.39 1.34 -4.39
N ALA A 488 12.88 0.45 -3.54
CA ALA A 488 13.64 -0.28 -2.54
C ALA A 488 13.15 -1.74 -2.51
N PRO A 489 13.57 -2.55 -3.49
CA PRO A 489 13.11 -3.93 -3.59
C PRO A 489 13.56 -4.72 -2.36
N ALA A 490 12.66 -5.53 -1.83
CA ALA A 490 12.98 -6.47 -0.76
C ALA A 490 14.03 -7.50 -1.23
N ARG A 491 14.85 -7.98 -0.30
CA ARG A 491 15.72 -9.15 -0.53
C ARG A 491 14.85 -10.36 -0.92
N PRO A 492 15.28 -11.20 -1.88
CA PRO A 492 14.60 -12.46 -2.15
C PRO A 492 14.45 -13.32 -0.90
N ALA A 493 13.25 -13.86 -0.69
CA ALA A 493 12.91 -14.63 0.49
C ALA A 493 11.94 -15.76 0.16
N LEU A 494 12.00 -16.85 0.92
CA LEU A 494 10.90 -17.81 1.02
C LEU A 494 9.95 -17.37 2.13
N ARG A 495 8.65 -17.56 1.90
CA ARG A 495 7.61 -17.31 2.89
C ARG A 495 6.99 -18.64 3.29
N VAL A 496 7.04 -18.93 4.59
CA VAL A 496 6.33 -20.04 5.22
C VAL A 496 5.21 -19.46 6.07
N CYS A 497 3.98 -19.51 5.54
CA CYS A 497 2.78 -19.02 6.21
C CYS A 497 2.16 -20.14 7.04
N VAL A 498 2.27 -20.05 8.36
CA VAL A 498 1.79 -21.08 9.28
C VAL A 498 0.30 -20.89 9.57
N SER A 499 -0.47 -21.98 9.54
CA SER A 499 -1.92 -21.95 9.79
C SER A 499 -2.27 -22.76 11.04
N VAL A 500 -3.27 -22.30 11.80
CA VAL A 500 -3.89 -23.10 12.87
C VAL A 500 -4.65 -24.31 12.34
N ALA A 501 -5.11 -24.27 11.08
CA ALA A 501 -5.85 -25.38 10.47
C ALA A 501 -4.98 -26.60 10.14
N LEU A 502 -3.66 -26.51 10.31
CA LEU A 502 -2.74 -27.64 10.21
C LEU A 502 -2.55 -28.29 11.58
N ALA A 503 -2.64 -29.62 11.64
CA ALA A 503 -2.25 -30.33 12.83
C ALA A 503 -0.74 -30.11 13.09
N ARG A 504 -0.35 -29.87 14.34
CA ARG A 504 1.03 -29.59 14.73
C ARG A 504 2.07 -30.54 14.11
N LYS A 505 1.82 -31.86 14.19
CA LYS A 505 2.70 -32.89 13.61
C LYS A 505 2.87 -32.76 12.09
N GLU A 506 1.83 -32.32 11.40
CA GLU A 506 1.88 -32.11 9.94
C GLU A 506 2.67 -30.86 9.61
N ALA A 507 2.49 -29.77 10.37
CA ALA A 507 3.26 -28.56 10.23
C ALA A 507 4.76 -28.80 10.50
N GLU A 508 5.11 -29.54 11.57
CA GLU A 508 6.48 -29.96 11.88
C GLU A 508 7.10 -30.81 10.76
N LYS A 509 6.34 -31.78 10.23
CA LYS A 509 6.79 -32.63 9.11
C LYS A 509 7.05 -31.81 7.86
N ALA A 510 6.15 -30.88 7.51
CA ALA A 510 6.32 -30.01 6.36
C ALA A 510 7.53 -29.08 6.52
N ALA A 511 7.75 -28.51 7.71
CA ALA A 511 8.95 -27.74 8.02
C ALA A 511 10.22 -28.59 7.87
N GLY A 512 10.16 -29.87 8.25
CA GLY A 512 11.25 -30.84 8.05
C GLY A 512 11.59 -31.05 6.57
N ILE A 513 10.58 -31.12 5.70
CA ILE A 513 10.76 -31.19 4.24
C ILE A 513 11.44 -29.91 3.74
N VAL A 514 10.94 -28.73 4.12
CA VAL A 514 11.53 -27.43 3.73
C VAL A 514 13.00 -27.36 4.13
N LYS A 515 13.33 -27.71 5.38
CA LYS A 515 14.71 -27.77 5.87
C LYS A 515 15.56 -28.73 5.03
N ALA A 516 15.10 -29.96 4.81
CA ALA A 516 15.86 -30.98 4.08
C ALA A 516 16.12 -30.57 2.62
N VAL A 517 15.11 -30.02 1.95
CA VAL A 517 15.21 -29.51 0.58
C VAL A 517 16.14 -28.32 0.51
N ALA A 518 16.02 -27.34 1.41
CA ALA A 518 16.92 -26.20 1.45
C ALA A 518 18.39 -26.62 1.64
N SER A 519 18.65 -27.54 2.56
CA SER A 519 19.99 -28.12 2.75
C SER A 519 20.49 -28.87 1.51
N LYS A 520 19.63 -29.59 0.80
CA LYS A 520 19.97 -30.29 -0.46
C LYS A 520 20.31 -29.31 -1.59
N VAL A 521 19.44 -28.34 -1.86
CA VAL A 521 19.61 -27.36 -2.96
C VAL A 521 20.83 -26.48 -2.73
N LEU A 522 20.95 -25.91 -1.53
CA LEU A 522 22.03 -24.98 -1.20
C LEU A 522 23.34 -25.72 -0.88
N GLY A 523 23.28 -26.96 -0.39
CA GLY A 523 24.44 -27.79 -0.10
C GLY A 523 25.13 -28.35 -1.35
N ARG A 524 24.39 -28.60 -2.44
CA ARG A 524 24.95 -29.01 -3.76
C ARG A 524 25.88 -27.96 -4.39
N ARG A 525 25.81 -26.72 -3.91
CA ARG A 525 26.48 -25.55 -4.51
C ARG A 525 27.44 -24.85 -3.54
N ARG A 526 27.72 -25.47 -2.39
CA ARG A 526 28.89 -25.22 -1.54
C ARG A 526 30.00 -26.17 -1.96
#